data_AF-C5BSI5-F1
#
_entry.id   AF-C5BSI5-F1
#
_cell.length_a   1.000
_cell.length_b   1.000
_cell.length_c   1.000
_cell.angle_alpha   90.00
_cell.angle_beta   90.00
_cell.angle_gamma   90.00
#
_symmetry.space_group_name_H-M   'P 1'
#
loop_
_entity.id
_entity.type
_entity.pdbx_description
1 polymer ?
#
loop_
_entity_poly.entity_id
_entity_poly.type
_entity_poly.pdbx_seq_one_letter_code
_entity_poly.pdbx_strand_id
1 'polypeptide(L)'
;MDLDLFIPVMAIALAVFACAISLVGARQARAEVLALREQYLKLARQLQAMEKKTATMISGSLGMGQRIMALEKKLREVSDQQHHYNAAESDFSYSQAHTMIDQGVDASTVAANTGLTVSEIELMELLHKTSRPAVYE
;
A
#
# COMPACT_ATOMS: atom_id res chain seq x y z
N MET A 1 -30.22 89.53 23.27
CA MET A 1 -28.79 89.39 22.90
C MET A 1 -28.34 87.93 23.01
N ASP A 2 -29.29 87.00 22.98
CA ASP A 2 -29.09 85.61 23.38
C ASP A 2 -28.97 84.68 22.17
N LEU A 3 -29.44 85.11 21.00
CA LEU A 3 -29.45 84.33 19.77
C LEU A 3 -28.05 84.08 19.18
N ASP A 4 -27.12 85.02 19.34
CA ASP A 4 -25.73 84.89 18.86
C ASP A 4 -24.92 83.85 19.65
N LEU A 5 -25.34 83.49 20.87
CA LEU A 5 -24.69 82.47 21.69
C LEU A 5 -25.22 81.06 21.41
N PHE A 6 -26.48 80.90 20.99
CA PHE A 6 -27.07 79.58 20.72
C PHE A 6 -26.51 78.93 19.43
N ILE A 7 -26.21 79.72 18.41
CA ILE A 7 -25.69 79.23 17.11
C ILE A 7 -24.36 78.47 17.27
N PRO A 8 -23.31 79.01 17.92
CA PRO A 8 -22.04 78.29 18.08
C PRO A 8 -22.18 77.06 18.98
N VAL A 9 -23.04 77.09 20.00
CA VAL A 9 -23.27 75.93 20.89
C VAL A 9 -23.90 74.77 20.12
N MET A 10 -24.90 75.05 19.26
CA MET A 10 -25.51 74.04 18.40
C MET A 10 -24.53 73.47 17.36
N ALA A 11 -23.66 74.31 16.79
CA ALA A 11 -22.64 73.87 15.85
C ALA A 11 -21.61 72.93 16.51
N ILE A 12 -21.17 73.24 17.74
CA ILE A 12 -20.27 72.38 18.52
C ILE A 12 -20.94 71.05 18.87
N ALA A 13 -22.21 71.08 19.29
CA ALA A 13 -22.95 69.86 19.61
C ALA A 13 -23.07 68.93 18.39
N LEU A 14 -23.37 69.47 17.20
CA LEU A 14 -23.44 68.70 15.97
C LEU A 14 -22.07 68.11 15.58
N ALA A 15 -20.99 68.89 15.72
CA ALA A 15 -19.63 68.44 15.42
C ALA A 15 -19.17 67.30 16.36
N VAL A 16 -19.48 67.39 17.66
CA VAL A 16 -19.18 66.33 18.63
C VAL A 16 -19.97 65.07 18.30
N PHE A 17 -21.24 65.21 17.93
CA PHE A 17 -22.10 64.08 17.56
C PHE A 17 -21.58 63.37 16.29
N ALA A 18 -21.22 64.13 15.26
CA ALA A 18 -20.61 63.60 14.04
C ALA A 18 -19.28 62.88 14.33
N CYS A 19 -18.42 63.49 15.17
CA CYS A 19 -17.15 62.90 15.57
C CYS A 19 -17.34 61.57 16.33
N ALA A 20 -18.32 61.51 17.22
CA ALA A 20 -18.65 60.29 17.97
C ALA A 20 -19.11 59.15 17.04
N ILE A 21 -19.97 59.43 16.06
CA ILE A 21 -20.43 58.45 15.06
C ILE A 21 -19.23 57.95 14.23
N SER A 22 -18.37 58.84 13.74
CA SER A 22 -17.18 58.46 12.98
C SER A 22 -16.22 57.58 13.79
N LEU A 23 -16.05 57.85 15.08
CA LEU A 23 -15.19 57.07 15.97
C LEU A 23 -15.76 55.65 16.23
N VAL A 24 -17.07 55.53 16.41
CA VAL A 24 -17.74 54.23 16.56
C VAL A 24 -17.67 53.42 15.27
N GLY A 25 -17.95 54.03 14.12
CA GLY A 25 -17.84 53.38 12.82
C GLY A 25 -16.42 52.90 12.53
N ALA A 26 -15.40 53.72 12.80
CA ALA A 26 -14.01 53.34 12.65
C ALA A 26 -13.60 52.20 13.59
N ARG A 27 -14.14 52.16 14.82
CA ARG A 27 -13.89 51.07 15.77
C ARG A 27 -14.55 49.76 15.32
N GLN A 28 -15.80 49.81 14.85
CA GLN A 28 -16.51 48.63 14.35
C GLN A 28 -15.83 48.06 13.11
N ALA A 29 -15.50 48.90 12.13
CA ALA A 29 -14.79 48.46 10.92
C ALA A 29 -13.43 47.81 11.26
N ARG A 30 -12.68 48.37 12.23
CA ARG A 30 -11.43 47.75 12.70
C ARG A 30 -11.65 46.41 13.40
N ALA A 31 -12.70 46.30 14.22
CA ALA A 31 -13.04 45.06 14.91
C ALA A 31 -13.42 43.95 13.92
N GLU A 32 -14.18 44.28 12.88
CA GLU A 32 -14.57 43.33 11.83
C GLU A 32 -13.36 42.87 11.01
N VAL A 33 -12.46 43.79 10.62
CA VAL A 33 -11.22 43.43 9.93
C VAL A 33 -10.31 42.54 10.79
N LEU A 34 -10.26 42.79 12.10
CA LEU A 34 -9.51 41.95 13.03
C LEU A 34 -10.11 40.54 13.14
N ALA A 35 -11.43 40.45 13.33
CA ALA A 35 -12.13 39.17 13.39
C ALA A 35 -11.96 38.37 12.09
N LEU A 36 -12.05 39.03 10.94
CA LEU A 36 -11.84 38.40 9.64
C LEU A 36 -10.41 37.91 9.48
N ARG A 37 -9.41 38.71 9.87
CA ARG A 37 -7.99 38.28 9.87
C ARG A 37 -7.75 37.05 10.75
N GLU A 38 -8.37 36.99 11.93
CA GLU A 38 -8.26 35.81 12.79
C GLU A 38 -8.87 34.57 12.13
N GLN A 39 -10.01 34.70 11.46
CA GLN A 39 -10.63 33.59 10.72
C GLN A 39 -9.72 33.12 9.57
N TYR A 40 -9.16 34.05 8.80
CA TYR A 40 -8.19 33.73 7.75
C TYR A 40 -6.97 32.98 8.31
N LEU A 41 -6.40 33.44 9.42
CA LEU A 41 -5.27 32.77 10.06
C LEU A 41 -5.63 31.37 10.57
N LYS A 42 -6.81 31.19 11.14
CA LYS A 42 -7.30 29.86 11.57
C LYS A 42 -7.45 28.93 10.38
N LEU A 43 -8.06 29.40 9.30
CA LEU A 43 -8.26 28.61 8.08
C LEU A 43 -6.93 28.25 7.41
N ALA A 44 -6.00 29.20 7.31
CA ALA A 44 -4.66 28.97 6.78
C ALA A 44 -3.90 27.90 7.59
N ARG A 45 -3.99 27.93 8.92
CA ARG A 45 -3.41 26.88 9.78
C ARG A 45 -4.05 25.52 9.57
N GLN A 46 -5.38 25.47 9.41
CA GLN A 46 -6.08 24.22 9.13
C GLN A 46 -5.68 23.63 7.78
N LEU A 47 -5.58 24.46 6.73
CA LEU A 47 -5.08 24.05 5.42
C LEU A 47 -3.67 23.47 5.52
N GLN A 48 -2.75 24.20 6.15
CA GLN A 48 -1.37 23.74 6.34
C GLN A 48 -1.30 22.41 7.12
N ALA A 49 -2.15 22.25 8.13
CA ALA A 49 -2.23 21.00 8.89
C ALA A 49 -2.78 19.85 8.03
N MET A 50 -3.77 20.11 7.16
CA MET A 50 -4.30 19.10 6.23
C MET A 50 -3.28 18.72 5.17
N GLU A 51 -2.57 19.69 4.57
CA GLU A 51 -1.48 19.43 3.63
C GLU A 51 -0.40 18.54 4.26
N LYS A 52 0.00 18.84 5.50
CA LYS A 52 0.98 18.01 6.22
C LYS A 52 0.47 16.59 6.46
N LYS A 53 -0.81 16.42 6.81
CA LYS A 53 -1.43 15.10 6.97
C LYS A 53 -1.43 14.34 5.65
N THR A 54 -1.82 14.98 4.56
CA THR A 54 -1.83 14.38 3.21
C THR A 54 -0.43 13.98 2.78
N ALA A 55 0.59 14.82 2.98
CA ALA A 55 1.97 14.49 2.67
C ALA A 55 2.47 13.27 3.46
N THR A 56 2.12 13.19 4.75
CA THR A 56 2.45 12.03 5.60
C THR A 56 1.72 10.76 5.15
N MET A 57 0.47 10.89 4.71
CA MET A 57 -0.31 9.77 4.20
C MET A 57 0.26 9.25 2.87
N ILE A 58 0.66 10.16 1.97
CA ILE A 58 1.30 9.80 0.69
C ILE A 58 2.62 9.07 0.95
N SER A 59 3.47 9.60 1.84
CA SER A 59 4.74 8.93 2.16
C SER A 59 4.53 7.57 2.82
N GLY A 60 3.54 7.45 3.71
CA GLY A 60 3.14 6.18 4.30
C GLY A 60 2.65 5.17 3.25
N SER A 61 1.78 5.59 2.33
CA SER A 61 1.26 4.75 1.26
C SER A 61 2.35 4.31 0.29
N LEU A 62 3.31 5.18 -0.04
CA LEU A 62 4.44 4.85 -0.90
C LEU A 62 5.34 3.79 -0.25
N GLY A 63 5.64 3.95 1.04
CA GLY A 63 6.41 2.96 1.80
C GLY A 63 5.70 1.61 1.89
N MET A 64 4.37 1.59 2.05
CA MET A 64 3.58 0.35 1.98
C MET A 64 3.62 -0.27 0.58
N GLY A 65 3.54 0.53 -0.49
CA GLY A 65 3.67 0.05 -1.86
C GLY A 65 5.01 -0.65 -2.12
N GLN A 66 6.12 -0.06 -1.69
CA GLN A 66 7.45 -0.67 -1.79
C GLN A 66 7.54 -2.00 -1.02
N ARG A 67 6.93 -2.08 0.17
CA ARG A 67 6.88 -3.33 0.96
C ARG A 67 6.06 -4.41 0.27
N ILE A 68 4.91 -4.05 -0.31
CA ILE A 68 4.07 -5.00 -1.08
C ILE A 68 4.86 -5.53 -2.28
N MET A 69 5.51 -4.66 -3.05
CA MET A 69 6.33 -5.10 -4.19
C MET A 69 7.48 -6.03 -3.76
N ALA A 70 8.13 -5.75 -2.63
CA ALA A 70 9.17 -6.62 -2.08
C ALA A 70 8.62 -7.99 -1.67
N LEU A 71 7.42 -8.03 -1.06
CA LEU A 71 6.74 -9.27 -0.71
C LEU A 71 6.32 -10.06 -1.94
N GLU A 72 5.76 -9.41 -2.97
CA GLU A 72 5.40 -10.05 -4.24
C GLU A 72 6.62 -10.67 -4.92
N LYS A 73 7.76 -9.97 -4.93
CA LYS A 73 9.00 -10.50 -5.48
C LYS A 73 9.47 -11.73 -4.71
N LYS A 74 9.51 -11.65 -3.38
CA LYS A 74 9.90 -12.78 -2.53
C LYS A 74 8.96 -13.98 -2.70
N LEU A 75 7.66 -13.72 -2.84
CA LEU A 75 6.66 -14.77 -3.07
C LEU A 75 6.91 -15.48 -4.40
N ARG A 76 7.19 -14.73 -5.47
CA ARG A 76 7.56 -15.31 -6.77
C ARG A 76 8.83 -16.16 -6.67
N GLU A 77 9.88 -15.65 -6.04
CA GLU A 77 11.13 -16.39 -5.85
C GLU A 77 10.92 -17.71 -5.08
N VAL A 78 10.12 -17.68 -4.01
CA VAL A 78 9.79 -18.89 -3.24
C VAL A 78 8.94 -19.86 -4.06
N SER A 79 7.98 -19.35 -4.84
CA SER A 79 7.15 -20.17 -5.72
C SER A 79 7.99 -20.87 -6.78
N ASP A 80 8.89 -20.14 -7.43
CA ASP A 80 9.77 -20.69 -8.46
C ASP A 80 10.72 -21.73 -7.87
N GLN A 81 11.30 -21.46 -6.70
CA GLN A 81 12.11 -22.43 -5.97
C GLN A 81 11.32 -23.70 -5.65
N GLN A 82 10.08 -23.57 -5.14
CA GLN A 82 9.24 -24.73 -4.84
C GLN A 82 8.95 -25.57 -6.08
N HIS A 83 8.68 -24.94 -7.23
CA HIS A 83 8.49 -25.66 -8.48
C HIS A 83 9.76 -26.41 -8.91
N HIS A 84 10.92 -25.79 -8.78
CA HIS A 84 12.20 -26.44 -9.06
C HIS A 84 12.49 -27.62 -8.12
N TYR A 85 12.23 -27.48 -6.81
CA TYR A 85 12.40 -28.57 -5.85
C TYR A 85 11.47 -29.74 -6.15
N ASN A 86 10.18 -29.47 -6.41
CA ASN A 86 9.22 -30.53 -6.75
C ASN A 86 9.60 -31.27 -8.03
N ALA A 87 10.10 -30.56 -9.05
CA ALA A 87 10.56 -31.18 -10.28
C ALA A 87 11.81 -32.04 -10.05
N ALA A 88 12.79 -31.53 -9.30
CA ALA A 88 14.02 -32.28 -8.99
C ALA A 88 13.77 -33.51 -8.12
N GLU A 89 12.86 -33.43 -7.15
CA GLU A 89 12.44 -34.55 -6.31
C GLU A 89 11.75 -35.64 -7.14
N SER A 90 10.85 -35.25 -8.05
CA SER A 90 10.21 -36.17 -8.99
C SER A 90 11.24 -36.89 -9.88
N ASP A 91 12.17 -36.15 -10.50
CA ASP A 91 13.21 -36.75 -11.35
C ASP A 91 14.11 -37.72 -10.58
N PHE A 92 14.45 -37.38 -9.33
CA PHE A 92 15.22 -38.25 -8.46
C PHE A 92 14.47 -39.55 -8.13
N SER A 93 13.18 -39.48 -7.77
CA SER A 93 12.36 -40.67 -7.51
C SER A 93 12.24 -41.58 -8.72
N TYR A 94 12.06 -41.03 -9.94
CA TYR A 94 12.03 -41.83 -11.17
C TYR A 94 13.39 -42.47 -11.50
N SER A 95 14.51 -41.75 -11.34
CA SER A 95 15.85 -42.28 -11.57
C SER A 95 16.19 -43.41 -10.57
N GLN A 96 15.82 -43.23 -9.31
CA GLN A 96 15.97 -44.25 -8.27
C GLN A 96 15.11 -45.48 -8.59
N ALA A 97 13.86 -45.28 -9.03
CA ALA A 97 12.96 -46.37 -9.42
C ALA A 97 13.51 -47.17 -10.60
N HIS A 98 14.03 -46.49 -11.64
CA HIS A 98 14.68 -47.16 -12.77
C HIS A 98 15.84 -48.05 -12.31
N THR A 99 16.68 -47.55 -11.41
CA THR A 99 17.82 -48.31 -10.86
C THR A 99 17.37 -49.55 -10.08
N MET A 100 16.27 -49.47 -9.32
CA MET A 100 15.72 -50.62 -8.59
C MET A 100 15.03 -51.63 -9.51
N ILE A 101 14.34 -51.16 -10.54
CA ILE A 101 13.74 -52.01 -11.59
C ILE A 101 14.84 -52.77 -12.34
N ASP A 102 15.96 -52.11 -12.69
CA ASP A 102 17.13 -52.74 -13.33
C ASP A 102 17.73 -53.86 -12.47
N GLN A 103 17.65 -53.71 -11.14
CA GLN A 103 18.12 -54.71 -10.17
C GLN A 103 17.12 -55.87 -9.97
N GLY A 104 15.95 -55.82 -10.62
CA GLY A 104 14.92 -56.86 -10.51
C GLY A 104 14.15 -56.82 -9.20
N VAL A 105 14.10 -55.67 -8.52
CA VAL A 105 13.32 -55.49 -7.30
C VAL A 105 11.82 -55.50 -7.63
N ASP A 106 11.02 -56.16 -6.80
CA ASP A 106 9.56 -56.24 -6.98
C ASP A 106 8.88 -54.86 -6.96
N ALA A 107 7.89 -54.67 -7.84
CA ALA A 107 7.20 -53.40 -8.04
C ALA A 107 6.61 -52.80 -6.76
N SER A 108 6.09 -53.62 -5.84
CA SER A 108 5.55 -53.14 -4.56
C SER A 108 6.65 -52.58 -3.64
N THR A 109 7.84 -53.19 -3.70
CA THR A 109 9.01 -52.78 -2.92
C THR A 109 9.66 -51.53 -3.50
N VAL A 110 9.72 -51.40 -4.83
CA VAL A 110 10.19 -50.17 -5.49
C VAL A 110 9.29 -48.99 -5.11
N ALA A 111 7.97 -49.14 -5.25
CA ALA A 111 6.99 -48.10 -4.91
C ALA A 111 7.13 -47.63 -3.44
N ALA A 112 7.33 -48.57 -2.51
CA ALA A 112 7.51 -48.25 -1.09
C ALA A 112 8.80 -47.46 -0.79
N ASN A 113 9.83 -47.59 -1.62
CA ASN A 113 11.14 -46.94 -1.40
C ASN A 113 11.32 -45.62 -2.18
N THR A 114 10.61 -45.43 -3.29
CA THR A 114 10.76 -44.24 -4.16
C THR A 114 9.62 -43.23 -4.01
N GLY A 115 8.53 -43.62 -3.34
CA GLY A 115 7.33 -42.79 -3.16
C GLY A 115 6.45 -42.70 -4.41
N LEU A 116 6.74 -43.47 -5.46
CA LEU A 116 5.93 -43.60 -6.66
C LEU A 116 4.78 -44.59 -6.46
N THR A 117 3.73 -44.47 -7.28
CA THR A 117 2.61 -45.40 -7.22
C THR A 117 2.97 -46.76 -7.81
N VAL A 118 2.38 -47.85 -7.29
CA VAL A 118 2.61 -49.21 -7.84
C VAL A 118 2.27 -49.27 -9.34
N SER A 119 1.20 -48.60 -9.75
CA SER A 119 0.79 -48.49 -11.16
C SER A 119 1.81 -47.76 -12.05
N GLU A 120 2.54 -46.77 -11.53
CA GLU A 120 3.63 -46.12 -12.28
C GLU A 120 4.82 -47.04 -12.46
N ILE A 121 5.19 -47.78 -11.41
CA ILE A 121 6.29 -48.74 -11.46
C ILE A 121 5.98 -49.86 -12.47
N GLU A 122 4.77 -50.39 -12.46
CA GLU A 122 4.33 -51.39 -13.44
C GLU A 122 4.39 -50.86 -14.87
N LEU A 123 3.99 -49.61 -15.10
CA LEU A 123 4.12 -48.95 -16.41
C LEU A 123 5.58 -48.80 -16.83
N MET A 124 6.45 -48.37 -15.91
CA MET A 124 7.89 -48.24 -16.15
C MET A 124 8.53 -49.60 -16.50
N GLU A 125 8.16 -50.68 -15.80
CA GLU A 125 8.62 -52.03 -16.14
C GLU A 125 8.20 -52.46 -17.54
N LEU A 126 6.94 -52.23 -17.92
CA LEU A 126 6.43 -52.54 -19.25
C LEU A 126 7.19 -51.78 -20.32
N LEU A 127 7.44 -50.49 -20.09
CA LEU A 127 8.15 -49.62 -21.03
C LEU A 127 9.63 -50.05 -21.15
N HIS A 128 10.28 -50.39 -20.04
CA HIS A 128 11.65 -50.92 -19.99
C HIS A 128 11.80 -52.25 -20.72
N LYS A 129 10.84 -53.18 -20.54
CA LYS A 129 10.80 -54.47 -21.27
C LYS A 129 10.65 -54.28 -22.78
N THR A 130 9.97 -53.21 -23.20
CA THR A 130 9.75 -52.90 -24.62
C THR A 130 10.91 -52.13 -25.25
N SER A 131 11.65 -51.33 -24.47
CA SER A 131 12.75 -50.48 -24.95
C SER A 131 14.11 -51.21 -25.05
N ARG A 132 14.26 -52.39 -24.44
CA ARG A 132 15.49 -53.17 -24.51
C ARG A 132 15.56 -53.87 -25.88
N PRO A 133 16.43 -53.45 -26.82
CA PRO A 133 16.50 -54.07 -28.13
C PRO A 133 16.85 -55.54 -27.95
N ALA A 134 16.08 -56.42 -28.59
CA ALA A 134 16.42 -57.82 -28.72
C ALA A 134 17.78 -57.90 -29.42
N VAL A 135 18.83 -58.14 -28.63
CA VAL A 135 20.13 -58.55 -29.13
C VAL A 135 19.90 -59.93 -29.72
N TYR A 136 19.71 -59.98 -31.03
CA TYR A 136 19.73 -61.22 -31.80
C TYR A 136 21.18 -61.72 -31.80
N GLU A 137 21.48 -62.73 -30.98
CA GLU A 137 22.56 -63.71 -31.29
C GLU A 137 22.04 -64.75 -32.29
#